data_AF-A0AAW4HJL2-F1
#
_entry.id   AF-A0AAW4HJL2-F1
#
_cell.length_a   1.000
_cell.length_b   1.000
_cell.length_c   1.000
_cell.angle_alpha   90.00
_cell.angle_beta   90.00
_cell.angle_gamma   90.00
#
_symmetry.space_group_name_H-M   'P 1'
#
loop_
_entity.id
_entity.type
_entity.pdbx_description
1 polymer ?
#
loop_
_entity_poly.entity_id
_entity_poly.type
_entity_poly.pdbx_seq_one_letter_code
_entity_poly.pdbx_strand_id
1 'polypeptide(L)'
;FTYNGITQYNRNGLLRDRSMNVDGMKTGFTSGAGYSLVTSATNGNMRLISAVMGANSMKSRESDSKQLLSYGFRFFDTVAPHK
;
A
#
# COMPACT_ATOMS: atom_id res chain seq x y z
N PHE A 1 13.78 11.04 4.70
CA PHE A 1 13.55 12.44 5.08
C PHE A 1 14.38 12.71 6.33
N THR A 2 15.14 13.80 6.39
CA THR A 2 15.96 14.12 7.57
C THR A 2 15.37 15.34 8.24
N TYR A 3 15.06 15.24 9.52
CA TYR A 3 14.55 16.34 10.33
C TYR A 3 15.34 16.41 11.63
N ASN A 4 15.80 17.62 11.96
CA ASN A 4 16.63 17.85 13.14
C ASN A 4 17.85 16.89 13.22
N GLY A 5 18.52 16.66 12.09
CA GLY A 5 19.66 15.74 11.99
C GLY A 5 19.32 14.24 12.02
N ILE A 6 18.05 13.86 12.20
CA ILE A 6 17.62 12.46 12.29
C ILE A 6 16.97 12.03 10.97
N THR A 7 17.58 11.05 10.32
CA THR A 7 17.01 10.42 9.12
C THR A 7 15.85 9.51 9.49
N GLN A 8 14.66 9.86 9.01
CA GLN A 8 13.43 9.10 9.16
C GLN A 8 13.07 8.42 7.84
N TYR A 9 12.86 7.11 7.93
CA TYR A 9 12.39 6.29 6.83
C TYR A 9 10.86 6.24 6.80
N ASN A 10 10.28 6.09 5.61
CA ASN A 10 8.86 5.85 5.48
C ASN A 10 8.52 4.48 6.13
N ARG A 11 7.43 4.45 6.89
CA ARG A 11 6.96 3.25 7.60
C ARG A 11 6.17 2.29 6.72
N ASN A 12 5.80 2.70 5.50
CA ASN A 12 5.20 1.81 4.52
C ASN A 12 6.28 0.93 3.88
N GLY A 13 6.37 -0.33 4.31
CA GLY A 13 7.32 -1.30 3.77
C GLY A 13 7.13 -1.58 2.27
N LEU A 14 5.91 -1.41 1.76
CA LEU A 14 5.58 -1.70 0.36
C LEU A 14 6.23 -0.73 -0.64
N LEU A 15 6.71 0.43 -0.20
CA LEU A 15 7.49 1.34 -1.06
C LEU A 15 8.84 0.76 -1.50
N ARG A 16 9.33 -0.28 -0.80
CA ARG A 16 10.57 -0.98 -1.13
C ARG A 16 10.33 -2.26 -1.94
N ASP A 17 9.07 -2.59 -2.19
CA ASP A 17 8.70 -3.77 -2.95
C ASP A 17 9.01 -3.56 -4.43
N ARG A 18 9.83 -4.45 -5.00
CA ARG A 18 10.24 -4.37 -6.42
C ARG A 18 9.22 -4.99 -7.37
N SER A 19 8.23 -5.74 -6.87
CA SER A 19 7.27 -6.42 -7.73
C SER A 19 6.09 -5.55 -8.16
N MET A 20 5.91 -4.35 -7.58
CA MET A 20 4.78 -3.47 -7.84
C MET A 20 5.22 -2.00 -7.78
N ASN A 21 4.62 -1.14 -8.60
CA ASN A 21 4.87 0.30 -8.54
C ASN A 21 4.00 0.93 -7.44
N VAL A 22 4.41 0.76 -6.18
CA VAL A 22 3.76 1.34 -5.00
C VAL A 22 4.28 2.76 -4.77
N ASP A 23 3.38 3.72 -4.58
CA ASP A 23 3.74 5.13 -4.37
C ASP A 23 3.10 5.75 -3.11
N GLY A 24 2.30 4.99 -2.35
CA GLY A 24 1.64 5.50 -1.16
C GLY A 24 0.95 4.42 -0.32
N MET A 25 0.24 4.75 0.76
CA MET A 25 0.02 6.12 1.25
C MET A 25 0.33 6.28 2.75
N LYS A 26 -0.28 5.49 3.64
CA LYS A 26 -0.09 5.68 5.08
C LYS A 26 -0.30 4.38 5.87
N THR A 27 0.60 4.16 6.83
CA THR A 27 0.43 3.17 7.90
C THR A 27 -0.20 3.80 9.15
N GLY A 28 -1.10 3.08 9.81
CA GLY A 28 -1.69 3.41 11.11
C GLY A 28 -1.57 2.26 12.12
N PHE A 29 -1.50 2.59 13.40
CA PHE A 29 -1.60 1.62 14.49
C PHE A 29 -2.13 2.32 15.73
N THR A 30 -3.15 1.74 16.36
CA THR A 30 -3.57 2.05 17.74
C THR A 30 -3.91 0.75 18.45
N SER A 31 -3.78 0.70 19.78
CA SER A 31 -4.05 -0.52 20.55
C SER A 31 -5.48 -1.05 20.37
N GLY A 32 -6.47 -0.16 20.21
CA GLY A 32 -7.87 -0.52 19.99
C GLY A 32 -8.26 -0.82 18.54
N ALA A 33 -7.52 -0.32 17.54
CA ALA A 33 -7.85 -0.49 16.11
C ALA A 33 -6.91 -1.43 15.36
N GLY A 34 -5.90 -1.99 16.03
CA GLY A 34 -4.91 -2.87 15.41
C GLY A 34 -4.05 -2.17 14.36
N TYR A 35 -3.49 -2.95 13.43
CA TYR A 35 -2.59 -2.47 12.39
C TYR A 35 -3.35 -2.15 11.10
N SER A 36 -3.25 -0.90 10.62
CA SER A 36 -3.91 -0.45 9.40
C SER A 36 -2.90 0.03 8.35
N LEU A 37 -3.21 -0.16 7.08
CA LEU A 37 -2.42 0.29 5.93
C LEU A 37 -3.35 0.65 4.76
N VAL A 38 -3.19 1.86 4.25
CA VAL A 38 -3.72 2.27 2.95
C VAL A 38 -2.56 2.37 1.98
N THR A 39 -2.64 1.60 0.88
CA THR A 39 -1.61 1.52 -0.15
C THR A 39 -2.18 1.88 -1.50
N SER A 40 -1.43 2.64 -2.30
CA SER A 40 -1.73 2.84 -3.72
C SER A 40 -0.60 2.32 -4.58
N ALA A 41 -0.98 1.69 -5.70
CA ALA A 41 -0.05 1.17 -6.68
C ALA A 41 -0.58 1.41 -8.09
N THR A 42 0.33 1.39 -9.06
CA THR A 42 0.02 1.56 -10.48
C THR A 42 0.56 0.41 -11.32
N ASN A 43 -0.16 0.08 -12.40
CA ASN A 43 0.33 -0.80 -13.46
C ASN A 43 -0.18 -0.24 -14.81
N GLY A 44 0.74 0.30 -15.62
CA GLY A 44 0.37 1.05 -16.83
C GLY A 44 -0.54 2.24 -16.49
N ASN A 45 -1.75 2.26 -17.07
CA ASN A 45 -2.75 3.31 -16.85
C ASN A 45 -3.70 3.02 -15.68
N MET A 46 -3.63 1.83 -15.09
CA MET A 46 -4.50 1.40 -14.00
C MET A 46 -3.89 1.76 -12.64
N ARG A 47 -4.66 2.43 -11.79
CA ARG A 47 -4.31 2.68 -10.38
C ARG A 47 -5.28 1.93 -9.48
N LEU A 48 -4.73 1.24 -8.49
CA LEU A 48 -5.50 0.62 -7.43
C LEU A 48 -5.13 1.19 -6.07
N ILE A 49 -6.10 1.13 -5.17
CA ILE A 49 -5.96 1.55 -3.77
C ILE A 49 -6.48 0.39 -2.91
N SER A 50 -5.66 -0.11 -1.99
CA SER A 50 -6.06 -1.11 -1.00
C SER A 50 -6.12 -0.46 0.38
N ALA A 51 -7.18 -0.71 1.14
CA ALA A 51 -7.31 -0.31 2.53
C ALA A 51 -7.48 -1.56 3.41
N VAL A 52 -6.47 -1.86 4.23
CA VAL A 52 -6.48 -2.93 5.22
C VAL A 52 -6.53 -2.31 6.61
N MET A 53 -7.47 -2.74 7.44
CA MET A 53 -7.67 -2.24 8.81
C MET A 53 -7.72 -3.40 9.79
N GLY A 54 -7.34 -3.17 11.04
CA GLY A 54 -7.49 -4.18 12.09
C GLY A 54 -6.59 -5.40 11.97
N ALA A 55 -5.49 -5.33 11.22
CA ALA A 55 -4.59 -6.47 11.08
C ALA A 55 -3.87 -6.78 12.42
N ASN A 56 -3.50 -8.05 12.60
CA ASN A 56 -2.87 -8.53 13.85
C ASN A 56 -1.40 -8.12 13.99
N SER A 57 -0.74 -7.76 12.88
CA SER A 57 0.66 -7.36 12.89
C SER A 57 1.00 -6.41 11.74
N MET A 58 2.16 -5.76 11.86
CA MET A 58 2.74 -4.93 10.81
C MET A 58 3.02 -5.72 9.51
N LYS A 59 3.45 -6.99 9.63
CA LYS A 59 3.71 -7.85 8.46
C LYS A 59 2.40 -8.28 7.79
N SER A 60 1.36 -8.58 8.58
CA SER A 60 0.05 -8.97 8.05
C SER A 60 -0.52 -7.87 7.17
N ARG A 61 -0.62 -6.62 7.67
CA ARG A 61 -1.19 -5.51 6.88
C ARG A 61 -0.48 -5.30 5.53
N GLU A 62 0.84 -5.51 5.48
CA GLU A 62 1.65 -5.37 4.27
C GLU A 62 1.40 -6.53 3.30
N SER A 63 1.43 -7.77 3.79
CA SER A 63 1.10 -8.97 3.01
C SER A 63 -0.32 -8.90 2.45
N ASP A 64 -1.31 -8.56 3.28
CA ASP A 64 -2.72 -8.51 2.91
C ASP A 64 -2.97 -7.42 1.86
N SER A 65 -2.36 -6.23 2.04
CA SER A 65 -2.43 -5.15 1.04
C SER A 65 -1.78 -5.58 -0.29
N LYS A 66 -0.62 -6.26 -0.24
CA LYS A 66 0.05 -6.77 -1.44
C LYS A 66 -0.80 -7.81 -2.17
N GLN A 67 -1.46 -8.71 -1.44
CA GLN A 67 -2.34 -9.72 -2.02
C GLN A 67 -3.54 -9.08 -2.71
N LEU A 68 -4.19 -8.10 -2.09
CA LEU A 68 -5.32 -7.36 -2.68
C LEU A 68 -4.92 -6.63 -3.96
N LEU A 69 -3.80 -5.91 -3.94
CA LEU A 69 -3.30 -5.20 -5.13
C LEU A 69 -2.92 -6.17 -6.24
N SER A 70 -2.19 -7.24 -5.91
CA SER A 70 -1.80 -8.29 -6.87
C SER A 70 -3.03 -8.94 -7.51
N TYR A 71 -4.07 -9.22 -6.71
CA TYR A 71 -5.33 -9.77 -7.20
C TYR A 71 -6.03 -8.79 -8.15
N GLY A 72 -6.16 -7.52 -7.74
CA GLY A 72 -6.78 -6.49 -8.57
C GLY A 72 -6.09 -6.31 -9.93
N PHE A 73 -4.77 -6.21 -9.95
CA PHE A 73 -4.01 -6.09 -11.21
C PHE A 73 -4.03 -7.34 -12.08
N ARG A 74 -4.25 -8.52 -11.49
CA ARG A 74 -4.28 -9.78 -12.25
C ARG A 74 -5.62 -10.04 -12.92
N PHE A 75 -6.72 -9.62 -12.30
CA PHE A 75 -8.07 -10.01 -12.71
C PHE A 75 -8.94 -8.86 -13.22
N PHE A 76 -8.48 -7.62 -13.10
CA PHE A 76 -9.22 -6.44 -13.54
C PHE A 76 -8.33 -5.55 -14.40
N ASP A 77 -8.98 -4.80 -15.29
CA ASP A 77 -8.35 -3.76 -16.08
C ASP A 77 -9.23 -2.50 -16.05
N THR A 78 -8.62 -1.32 -16.16
CA THR A 78 -9.32 -0.04 -16.19
C THR A 78 -9.39 0.47 -17.62
N VAL A 79 -10.59 0.44 -18.20
CA VAL A 79 -10.86 0.95 -19.55
C VAL A 79 -11.41 2.38 -19.50
N ALA A 80 -10.89 3.26 -20.36
CA ALA A 80 -11.46 4.58 -20.61
C ALA A 80 -12.17 4.53 -21.98
N PRO A 81 -13.48 4.21 -22.04
CA PRO A 81 -14.19 3.97 -23.31
C PRO A 81 -14.31 5.23 -24.18
N HIS A 82 -14.10 6.41 -23.60
CA HIS A 82 -14.06 7.68 -24.32
C HIS A 82 -12.80 8.44 -23.92
N LYS A 83 -11.87 8.57 -24.87
CA LYS A 83 -10.72 9.47 -24.84
C LYS A 83 -10.66 10.23 -26.15
#